data_AF-A0A494Y8C0-F1
#
_entry.id   AF-A0A494Y8C0-F1
#
_cell.length_a   1.000
_cell.length_b   1.000
_cell.length_c   1.000
_cell.angle_alpha   90.00
_cell.angle_beta   90.00
_cell.angle_gamma   90.00
#
_symmetry.space_group_name_H-M   'P 1'
#
loop_
_entity.id
_entity.type
_entity.pdbx_description
1 polymer ?
#
loop_
_entity_poly.entity_id
_entity_poly.type
_entity_poly.pdbx_seq_one_letter_code
_entity_poly.pdbx_strand_id
1 'polypeptide(L)'
;MGRKSWWIAGLVVVLAAGSWGGYKVYGKKGKQLAATYSTTVVRKGTIEVKVSGTGSIQPSARETLKAKTAGTALKVNFKKGDTVKKGDVLITYKEEDISSQVQSKNIDLKKKKLDLADLQSKYKEASDDSARATLALNIQKQQLDIAMAEEDLTTLRTSKKIDPIVAPIDGVLSTFNVAEGDSLNPNADIGEVVNFAQLQMVVGIDELDIPKVKLGQEAQILVEALPKKTFNGKVVTIADEGTTSNGVASFDVTVLLDSKDDLKVGMSAEASIMTAQKADALYVPVEAVQSSQGKYFVMVPAAGSTTSATGKTGQAGTNGQAGQGQWQGGQGQAGQSQAGQSQAGQSQAGQSQAGQGAQGQGNTGNNSSRFQNMTEEERAAMREQFMAARGNTAGGTSGNAGVAVTSTTRVEVTVGINNEDSIEILTGLKEGDLVVLPTIKSTSSNANAQAGFGGFGGGFPGAGGGFQGGAGGAFGGGNGSRQTTTSKSGTTGGGR
;
A
#
# COMPACT_ATOMS: atom_id res chain seq x y z
N MET A 1 -99.23 -18.31 -24.71
CA MET A 1 -97.83 -18.35 -25.19
C MET A 1 -97.43 -16.93 -25.59
N GLY A 2 -96.70 -16.26 -24.70
CA GLY A 2 -96.41 -14.82 -24.77
C GLY A 2 -95.08 -14.54 -25.49
N ARG A 3 -95.06 -13.45 -26.26
CA ARG A 3 -93.99 -12.94 -27.14
C ARG A 3 -92.65 -12.58 -26.45
N LYS A 4 -92.40 -13.04 -25.21
CA LYS A 4 -91.20 -12.68 -24.41
C LYS A 4 -90.01 -13.64 -24.55
N SER A 5 -90.19 -14.85 -25.11
CA SER A 5 -89.07 -15.82 -25.25
C SER A 5 -88.16 -15.60 -26.47
N TRP A 6 -88.58 -14.82 -27.47
CA TRP A 6 -87.78 -14.61 -28.70
C TRP A 6 -86.65 -13.58 -28.55
N TRP A 7 -86.79 -12.60 -27.65
CA TRP A 7 -85.75 -11.60 -27.40
C TRP A 7 -84.56 -12.16 -26.61
N ILE A 8 -84.81 -13.11 -25.71
CA ILE A 8 -83.76 -13.76 -24.91
C ILE A 8 -82.88 -14.66 -25.79
N ALA A 9 -83.48 -15.39 -26.74
CA ALA A 9 -82.73 -16.21 -27.68
C ALA A 9 -81.83 -15.38 -28.61
N GLY A 10 -82.29 -14.20 -29.07
CA GLY A 10 -81.48 -13.29 -29.87
C GLY A 10 -80.28 -12.71 -29.11
N LEU A 11 -80.44 -12.39 -27.83
CA LEU A 11 -79.38 -11.80 -27.01
C LEU A 11 -78.26 -12.81 -26.70
N VAL A 12 -78.61 -14.08 -26.47
CA VAL A 12 -77.63 -15.16 -26.25
C VAL A 12 -76.80 -15.43 -27.51
N VAL A 13 -77.39 -15.36 -28.71
CA VAL A 13 -76.67 -15.53 -29.98
C VAL A 13 -75.70 -14.37 -30.23
N VAL A 14 -76.08 -13.13 -29.89
CA VAL A 14 -75.20 -11.97 -30.02
C VAL A 14 -74.04 -12.02 -29.01
N LEU A 15 -74.28 -12.47 -27.78
CA LEU A 15 -73.21 -12.65 -26.79
C LEU A 15 -72.26 -13.79 -27.15
N ALA A 16 -72.77 -14.90 -27.70
CA ALA A 16 -71.96 -16.02 -28.18
C ALA A 16 -71.12 -15.65 -29.43
N ALA A 17 -71.70 -14.89 -30.37
CA ALA A 17 -70.98 -14.39 -31.54
C ALA A 17 -69.95 -13.31 -31.16
N GLY A 18 -70.27 -12.45 -30.19
CA GLY A 18 -69.35 -11.43 -29.66
C GLY A 18 -68.18 -12.04 -28.89
N SER A 19 -68.42 -13.11 -28.12
CA SER A 19 -67.35 -13.83 -27.40
C SER A 19 -66.48 -14.69 -28.33
N TRP A 20 -67.05 -15.29 -29.39
CA TRP A 20 -66.26 -15.99 -30.41
C TRP A 20 -65.45 -15.04 -31.30
N GLY A 21 -66.04 -13.92 -31.72
CA GLY A 21 -65.35 -12.85 -32.45
C GLY A 21 -64.23 -12.21 -31.64
N GLY A 22 -64.48 -11.96 -30.35
CA GLY A 22 -63.47 -11.47 -29.41
C GLY A 22 -62.31 -12.46 -29.24
N TYR A 23 -62.58 -13.75 -29.12
CA TYR A 23 -61.54 -14.78 -28.97
C TYR A 23 -60.66 -14.92 -30.21
N LYS A 24 -61.23 -14.77 -31.42
CA LYS A 24 -60.47 -14.88 -32.67
C LYS A 24 -59.64 -13.64 -33.01
N VAL A 25 -60.06 -12.45 -32.53
CA VAL A 25 -59.32 -11.20 -32.73
C VAL A 25 -58.25 -10.98 -31.64
N TYR A 26 -58.45 -11.53 -30.43
CA TYR A 26 -57.45 -11.49 -29.34
C TYR A 26 -56.54 -12.73 -29.28
N GLY A 27 -56.70 -13.68 -30.20
CA GLY A 27 -55.86 -14.87 -30.33
C GLY A 27 -54.47 -14.58 -30.93
N LYS A 28 -53.50 -14.32 -30.05
CA LYS A 28 -52.04 -14.52 -30.22
C LYS A 28 -51.35 -13.81 -31.41
N LYS A 29 -50.85 -12.61 -31.12
CA LYS A 29 -49.42 -12.30 -31.35
C LYS A 29 -48.86 -11.71 -30.07
N GLY A 30 -48.41 -12.56 -29.15
CA GLY A 30 -47.49 -12.09 -28.13
C GLY A 30 -46.30 -11.51 -28.88
N LYS A 31 -46.10 -10.19 -28.83
CA LYS A 31 -44.82 -9.58 -29.16
C LYS A 31 -43.83 -10.25 -28.23
N GLN A 32 -43.08 -11.21 -28.76
CA GLN A 32 -41.95 -11.81 -28.07
C GLN A 32 -41.05 -10.63 -27.70
N LEU A 33 -40.98 -10.31 -26.41
CA LEU A 33 -40.16 -9.22 -25.90
C LEU A 33 -38.74 -9.56 -26.32
N ALA A 34 -38.22 -8.86 -27.35
CA ALA A 34 -36.82 -8.95 -27.70
C ALA A 34 -36.06 -8.45 -26.48
N ALA A 35 -35.31 -9.35 -25.83
CA ALA A 35 -34.42 -8.94 -24.78
C ALA A 35 -33.34 -8.07 -25.43
N THR A 36 -33.23 -6.82 -25.02
CA THR A 36 -32.13 -5.95 -25.47
C THR A 36 -30.89 -6.36 -24.70
N TYR A 37 -29.88 -6.81 -25.42
CA TYR A 37 -28.58 -7.15 -24.84
C TYR A 37 -27.58 -6.04 -25.18
N SER A 38 -26.73 -5.69 -24.22
CA SER A 38 -25.54 -4.88 -24.51
C SER A 38 -24.52 -5.76 -25.22
N THR A 39 -23.88 -5.24 -26.25
CA THR A 39 -22.84 -5.96 -27.00
C THR A 39 -21.55 -5.17 -27.03
N THR A 40 -20.43 -5.87 -27.06
CA THR A 40 -19.10 -5.34 -27.30
C THR A 40 -18.47 -6.03 -28.50
N VAL A 41 -17.47 -5.40 -29.11
CA VAL A 41 -16.73 -5.95 -30.25
C VAL A 41 -15.41 -6.51 -29.75
N VAL A 42 -15.02 -7.69 -30.23
CA VAL A 42 -13.70 -8.26 -29.97
C VAL A 42 -12.63 -7.43 -30.70
N ARG A 43 -11.62 -6.95 -29.97
CA ARG A 43 -10.57 -6.09 -30.51
C ARG A 43 -9.18 -6.64 -30.18
N LYS A 44 -8.18 -6.21 -30.95
CA LYS A 44 -6.77 -6.40 -30.59
C LYS A 44 -6.23 -5.20 -29.83
N GLY A 45 -5.34 -5.46 -28.89
CA GLY A 45 -4.64 -4.43 -28.14
C GLY A 45 -3.59 -5.02 -27.21
N THR A 46 -2.95 -4.17 -26.42
CA THR A 46 -2.00 -4.59 -25.41
C THR A 46 -2.75 -4.87 -24.11
N ILE A 47 -2.53 -6.06 -23.53
CA ILE A 47 -2.98 -6.39 -22.18
C ILE A 47 -1.77 -6.32 -21.25
N GLU A 48 -1.92 -5.55 -20.18
CA GLU A 48 -0.95 -5.41 -19.11
C GLU A 48 -1.53 -5.99 -17.83
N VAL A 49 -0.77 -6.85 -17.17
CA VAL A 49 -1.09 -7.42 -15.86
C VAL A 49 -0.16 -6.78 -14.85
N LYS A 50 -0.74 -6.04 -13.92
CA LYS A 50 -0.01 -5.32 -12.88
C LYS A 50 -0.41 -5.84 -11.51
N VAL A 51 0.53 -5.80 -10.59
CA VAL A 51 0.28 -5.98 -9.17
C VAL A 51 0.63 -4.67 -8.50
N SER A 52 -0.31 -4.13 -7.73
CA SER A 52 -0.12 -2.85 -7.04
C SER A 52 0.08 -3.06 -5.54
N GLY A 53 0.79 -2.14 -4.92
CA GLY A 53 0.89 -2.05 -3.47
C GLY A 53 1.30 -0.65 -3.04
N THR A 54 1.07 -0.35 -1.76
CA THR A 54 1.45 0.94 -1.17
C THR A 54 2.72 0.81 -0.34
N GLY A 55 3.42 1.91 -0.18
CA GLY A 55 4.70 1.95 0.50
C GLY A 55 5.21 3.36 0.73
N SER A 56 6.45 3.44 1.20
CA SER A 56 7.12 4.72 1.44
C SER A 56 8.46 4.80 0.73
N ILE A 57 8.83 6.01 0.31
CA ILE A 57 10.14 6.29 -0.28
C ILE A 57 11.20 6.30 0.82
N GLN A 58 12.28 5.56 0.60
CA GLN A 58 13.38 5.35 1.54
C GLN A 58 14.73 5.56 0.84
N PRO A 59 15.80 5.90 1.59
CA PRO A 59 17.15 5.88 1.04
C PRO A 59 17.56 4.44 0.71
N SER A 60 18.37 4.26 -0.32
CA SER A 60 18.90 2.94 -0.73
C SER A 60 19.77 2.28 0.34
N ALA A 61 20.50 3.07 1.13
CA ALA A 61 21.34 2.57 2.19
C ALA A 61 21.39 3.55 3.38
N ARG A 62 21.47 2.98 4.59
CA ARG A 62 21.72 3.70 5.82
C ARG A 62 22.64 2.86 6.71
N GLU A 63 23.59 3.50 7.35
CA GLU A 63 24.50 2.85 8.29
C GLU A 63 24.67 3.68 9.54
N THR A 64 24.50 3.04 10.70
CA THR A 64 24.73 3.67 11.99
C THR A 64 26.23 3.67 12.29
N LEU A 65 26.76 4.85 12.56
CA LEU A 65 28.12 5.03 13.05
C LEU A 65 28.15 4.71 14.55
N LYS A 66 28.98 3.73 14.92
CA LYS A 66 29.24 3.36 16.32
C LYS A 66 30.71 3.51 16.65
N ALA A 67 31.01 3.98 17.86
CA ALA A 67 32.39 3.97 18.36
C ALA A 67 32.82 2.53 18.68
N LYS A 68 33.93 2.08 18.10
CA LYS A 68 34.45 0.72 18.33
C LYS A 68 35.22 0.59 19.65
N THR A 69 35.89 1.68 20.04
CA THR A 69 36.81 1.71 21.19
C THR A 69 36.52 2.94 22.04
N ALA A 70 36.83 2.84 23.32
CA ALA A 70 36.77 3.97 24.25
C ALA A 70 37.88 4.97 23.95
N GLY A 71 37.60 6.26 24.05
CA GLY A 71 38.62 7.30 23.94
C GLY A 71 38.04 8.70 23.79
N THR A 72 38.90 9.71 23.81
CA THR A 72 38.49 11.11 23.62
C THR A 72 38.64 11.52 22.17
N ALA A 73 37.62 12.16 21.59
CA ALA A 73 37.69 12.73 20.26
C ALA A 73 38.71 13.88 20.24
N LEU A 74 39.78 13.75 19.45
CA LEU A 74 40.78 14.80 19.26
C LEU A 74 40.33 15.79 18.20
N LYS A 75 39.96 15.27 17.02
CA LYS A 75 39.55 16.08 15.87
C LYS A 75 38.32 15.48 15.23
N VAL A 76 37.36 16.35 14.91
CA VAL A 76 36.11 16.00 14.23
C VAL A 76 36.07 16.73 12.89
N ASN A 77 36.25 16.00 11.78
CA ASN A 77 36.49 16.61 10.47
C ASN A 77 35.21 17.02 9.72
N PHE A 78 34.05 16.56 10.18
CA PHE A 78 32.75 16.75 9.51
C PHE A 78 31.68 17.12 10.52
N LYS A 79 30.58 17.69 10.02
CA LYS A 79 29.39 18.02 10.81
C LYS A 79 28.16 17.35 10.20
N LYS A 80 27.07 17.32 10.97
CA LYS A 80 25.74 16.93 10.48
C LYS A 80 25.40 17.70 9.20
N GLY A 81 24.93 16.97 8.19
CA GLY A 81 24.56 17.48 6.88
C GLY A 81 25.69 17.47 5.85
N ASP A 82 26.94 17.21 6.24
CA ASP A 82 28.04 17.10 5.29
C ASP A 82 27.94 15.78 4.48
N THR A 83 28.40 15.84 3.24
CA THR A 83 28.55 14.66 2.37
C THR A 83 29.92 14.02 2.59
N VAL A 84 29.95 12.71 2.75
CA VAL A 84 31.14 11.91 3.01
C VAL A 84 31.23 10.74 2.02
N LYS A 85 32.46 10.31 1.77
CA LYS A 85 32.77 9.08 1.02
C LYS A 85 33.19 7.98 1.98
N LYS A 86 32.97 6.74 1.57
CA LYS A 86 33.43 5.55 2.28
C LYS A 86 34.94 5.65 2.55
N GLY A 87 35.32 5.49 3.80
CA GLY A 87 36.70 5.59 4.26
C GLY A 87 37.14 6.99 4.69
N ASP A 88 36.31 8.03 4.49
CA ASP A 88 36.62 9.36 5.01
C ASP A 88 36.75 9.33 6.54
N VAL A 89 37.83 9.92 7.05
CA VAL A 89 38.11 9.99 8.49
C VAL A 89 37.21 11.02 9.13
N LEU A 90 36.24 10.55 9.92
CA LEU A 90 35.26 11.39 10.61
C LEU A 90 35.83 11.93 11.92
N ILE A 91 36.37 11.02 12.74
CA ILE A 91 36.88 11.32 14.09
C ILE A 91 38.25 10.68 14.24
N THR A 92 39.21 11.45 14.76
CA THR A 92 40.48 10.93 15.26
C THR A 92 40.48 10.98 16.78
N TYR A 93 41.10 9.99 17.41
CA TYR A 93 41.20 9.92 18.87
C TYR A 93 42.42 10.68 19.38
N LYS A 94 42.32 11.16 20.61
CA LYS A 94 43.47 11.72 21.33
C LYS A 94 44.40 10.58 21.70
N GLU A 95 45.63 10.63 21.18
CA GLU A 95 46.67 9.70 21.58
C GLU A 95 47.09 9.97 23.03
N GLU A 96 47.25 8.90 23.80
CA GLU A 96 47.87 8.99 25.12
C GLU A 96 49.38 9.17 24.97
N ASP A 97 49.96 10.08 25.76
CA ASP A 97 51.42 10.21 25.83
C ASP A 97 52.02 9.04 26.64
N ILE A 98 52.55 8.06 25.91
CA ILE A 98 53.23 6.89 26.48
C ILE A 98 54.77 7.01 26.45
N SER A 99 55.31 8.19 26.14
CA SER A 99 56.76 8.40 25.98
C SER A 99 57.56 7.92 27.19
N SER A 100 57.09 8.24 28.40
CA SER A 100 57.73 7.84 29.67
C SER A 100 57.73 6.32 29.89
N GLN A 101 56.62 5.65 29.54
CA GLN A 101 56.51 4.18 29.68
C GLN A 101 57.41 3.46 28.67
N VAL A 102 57.44 3.96 27.43
CA VAL A 102 58.34 3.47 26.38
C VAL A 102 59.81 3.67 26.78
N GLN A 103 60.15 4.83 27.36
CA GLN A 103 61.49 5.10 27.85
C GLN A 103 61.88 4.14 28.97
N SER A 104 60.99 3.90 29.94
CA SER A 104 61.23 2.96 31.04
C SER A 104 61.48 1.53 30.53
N LYS A 105 60.64 1.02 29.61
CA LYS A 105 60.80 -0.31 29.00
C LYS A 105 62.08 -0.42 28.15
N ASN A 106 62.46 0.64 27.44
CA ASN A 106 63.74 0.69 26.72
C ASN A 106 64.95 0.61 27.67
N ILE A 107 64.90 1.27 28.83
CA ILE A 107 65.96 1.19 29.84
C ILE A 107 66.07 -0.23 30.39
N ASP A 108 64.94 -0.88 30.71
CA ASP A 108 64.91 -2.27 31.16
C ASP A 108 65.49 -3.22 30.10
N LEU A 109 65.07 -3.09 28.84
CA LEU A 109 65.61 -3.88 27.73
C LEU A 109 67.12 -3.68 27.59
N LYS A 110 67.61 -2.45 27.70
CA LYS A 110 69.04 -2.15 27.64
C LYS A 110 69.80 -2.80 28.79
N LYS A 111 69.25 -2.76 30.01
CA LYS A 111 69.83 -3.44 31.18
C LYS A 111 69.93 -4.95 30.92
N LYS A 112 68.86 -5.59 30.46
CA LYS A 112 68.86 -7.02 30.13
C LYS A 112 69.88 -7.40 29.06
N LYS A 113 70.08 -6.54 28.05
CA LYS A 113 71.11 -6.72 27.01
C LYS A 113 72.53 -6.60 27.57
N LEU A 114 72.76 -5.71 28.54
CA LEU A 114 74.04 -5.61 29.25
C LEU A 114 74.31 -6.86 30.10
N ASP A 115 73.30 -7.35 30.82
CA ASP A 115 73.44 -8.57 31.64
C ASP A 115 73.73 -9.81 30.76
N LEU A 116 73.11 -9.89 29.57
CA LEU A 116 73.44 -10.93 28.58
C LEU A 116 74.91 -10.84 28.14
N ALA A 117 75.40 -9.64 27.85
CA ALA A 117 76.79 -9.43 27.43
C ALA A 117 77.80 -9.80 28.54
N ASP A 118 77.47 -9.51 29.80
CA ASP A 118 78.26 -9.94 30.96
C ASP A 118 78.27 -11.47 31.10
N LEU A 119 77.11 -12.13 31.01
CA LEU A 119 77.01 -13.60 31.03
C LEU A 119 77.79 -14.26 29.89
N GLN A 120 77.74 -13.69 28.70
CA GLN A 120 78.51 -14.15 27.54
C GLN A 120 80.03 -13.99 27.74
N SER A 121 80.46 -12.92 28.40
CA SER A 121 81.87 -12.70 28.73
C SER A 121 82.35 -13.72 29.75
N LYS A 122 81.58 -13.93 30.84
CA LYS A 122 81.85 -14.97 31.85
C LYS A 122 81.87 -16.38 31.26
N TYR A 123 81.00 -16.68 30.29
CA TYR A 123 81.00 -17.97 29.60
C TYR A 123 82.28 -18.22 28.81
N LYS A 124 82.85 -17.18 28.17
CA LYS A 124 84.11 -17.28 27.41
C LYS A 124 85.33 -17.48 28.31
N GLU A 125 85.30 -16.92 29.52
CA GLU A 125 86.40 -17.01 30.49
C GLU A 125 86.38 -18.31 31.31
N ALA A 126 85.24 -19.01 31.36
CA ALA A 126 85.09 -20.24 32.11
C ALA A 126 85.97 -21.39 31.57
N SER A 127 86.81 -21.94 32.44
CA SER A 127 87.73 -23.06 32.13
C SER A 127 87.12 -24.44 32.40
N ASP A 128 86.11 -24.53 33.25
CA ASP A 128 85.42 -25.78 33.65
C ASP A 128 84.11 -26.00 32.89
N ASP A 129 83.83 -27.24 32.49
CA ASP A 129 82.68 -27.60 31.67
C ASP A 129 81.34 -27.52 32.43
N SER A 130 81.33 -27.79 33.74
CA SER A 130 80.13 -27.66 34.57
C SER A 130 79.72 -26.20 34.74
N ALA A 131 80.71 -25.31 34.95
CA ALA A 131 80.50 -23.87 34.99
C ALA A 131 79.95 -23.33 33.65
N ARG A 132 80.49 -23.79 32.52
CA ARG A 132 79.98 -23.44 31.18
C ARG A 132 78.53 -23.90 30.98
N ALA A 133 78.17 -25.13 31.38
CA ALA A 133 76.81 -25.63 31.24
C ALA A 133 75.79 -24.76 32.00
N THR A 134 76.13 -24.33 33.22
CA THR A 134 75.29 -23.44 34.03
C THR A 134 75.15 -22.04 33.40
N LEU A 135 76.25 -21.46 32.92
CA LEU A 135 76.24 -20.17 32.25
C LEU A 135 75.47 -20.20 30.93
N ALA A 136 75.56 -21.29 30.15
CA ALA A 136 74.77 -21.48 28.94
C ALA A 136 73.27 -21.48 29.23
N LEU A 137 72.83 -22.16 30.29
CA LEU A 137 71.43 -22.13 30.73
C LEU A 137 70.99 -20.71 31.13
N ASN A 138 71.84 -19.97 31.85
CA ASN A 138 71.54 -18.59 32.23
C ASN A 138 71.49 -17.64 31.02
N ILE A 139 72.36 -17.83 30.03
CA ILE A 139 72.33 -17.10 28.76
C ILE A 139 70.99 -17.35 28.05
N GLN A 140 70.56 -18.60 27.95
CA GLN A 140 69.26 -18.93 27.33
C GLN A 140 68.08 -18.29 28.08
N LYS A 141 68.08 -18.36 29.42
CA LYS A 141 67.08 -17.66 30.24
C LYS A 141 67.06 -16.16 29.97
N GLN A 142 68.24 -15.53 29.94
CA GLN A 142 68.36 -14.09 29.69
C GLN A 142 67.91 -13.71 28.28
N GLN A 143 68.15 -14.57 27.27
CA GLN A 143 67.64 -14.36 25.91
C GLN A 143 66.11 -14.42 25.86
N LEU A 144 65.48 -15.34 26.59
CA LEU A 144 64.02 -15.38 26.74
C LEU A 144 63.51 -14.12 27.44
N ASP A 145 64.19 -13.64 28.48
CA ASP A 145 63.83 -12.41 29.18
C ASP A 145 63.93 -11.16 28.31
N ILE A 146 64.88 -11.12 27.37
CA ILE A 146 65.01 -10.08 26.36
C ILE A 146 63.85 -10.17 25.37
N ALA A 147 63.55 -11.36 24.84
CA ALA A 147 62.46 -11.56 23.90
C ALA A 147 61.11 -11.13 24.49
N MET A 148 60.84 -11.48 25.75
CA MET A 148 59.63 -11.02 26.46
C MET A 148 59.60 -9.49 26.60
N ALA A 149 60.73 -8.84 26.93
CA ALA A 149 60.80 -7.39 27.05
C ALA A 149 60.60 -6.66 25.72
N GLU A 150 61.07 -7.24 24.61
CA GLU A 150 60.84 -6.72 23.25
C GLU A 150 59.36 -6.84 22.85
N GLU A 151 58.70 -7.94 23.20
CA GLU A 151 57.27 -8.14 22.96
C GLU A 151 56.40 -7.18 23.78
N ASP A 152 56.70 -7.01 25.07
CA ASP A 152 56.05 -6.03 25.94
C ASP A 152 56.11 -4.62 25.35
N LEU A 153 57.28 -4.24 24.86
CA LEU A 153 57.54 -2.93 24.30
C LEU A 153 56.87 -2.74 22.93
N THR A 154 56.73 -3.81 22.16
CA THR A 154 55.95 -3.82 20.92
C THR A 154 54.47 -3.68 21.21
N THR A 155 53.94 -4.47 22.14
CA THR A 155 52.55 -4.40 22.62
C THR A 155 52.22 -3.01 23.15
N LEU A 156 53.10 -2.39 23.92
CA LEU A 156 52.90 -1.03 24.44
C LEU A 156 52.77 0.00 23.32
N ARG A 157 53.50 -0.16 22.21
CA ARG A 157 53.45 0.75 21.06
C ARG A 157 52.23 0.53 20.17
N THR A 158 51.72 -0.69 20.08
CA THR A 158 50.59 -1.04 19.20
C THR A 158 49.25 -0.93 19.91
N SER A 159 49.14 -1.35 21.17
CA SER A 159 47.89 -1.38 21.95
C SER A 159 47.26 0.00 22.19
N LYS A 160 48.04 1.08 22.07
CA LYS A 160 47.59 2.46 22.29
C LYS A 160 47.23 3.20 21.01
N LYS A 161 47.43 2.61 19.83
CA LYS A 161 46.92 3.17 18.57
C LYS A 161 45.44 2.86 18.45
N ILE A 162 44.62 3.88 18.65
CA ILE A 162 43.18 3.77 18.45
C ILE A 162 42.88 4.15 17.00
N ASP A 163 42.27 3.22 16.27
CA ASP A 163 41.88 3.48 14.89
C ASP A 163 40.88 4.64 14.80
N PRO A 164 41.02 5.52 13.79
CA PRO A 164 40.05 6.57 13.57
C PRO A 164 38.68 5.99 13.20
N ILE A 165 37.63 6.76 13.49
CA ILE A 165 36.29 6.43 13.02
C ILE A 165 36.15 6.95 11.59
N VAL A 166 35.83 6.04 10.67
CA VAL A 166 35.65 6.32 9.25
C VAL A 166 34.20 6.11 8.79
N ALA A 167 33.80 6.77 7.71
CA ALA A 167 32.49 6.53 7.09
C ALA A 167 32.41 5.12 6.47
N PRO A 168 31.37 4.31 6.78
CA PRO A 168 31.24 2.94 6.27
C PRO A 168 30.73 2.89 4.81
N ILE A 169 29.97 3.90 4.39
CA ILE A 169 29.37 4.04 3.06
C ILE A 169 29.49 5.49 2.57
N ASP A 170 29.28 5.68 1.27
CA ASP A 170 29.06 7.02 0.69
C ASP A 170 27.69 7.55 1.12
N GLY A 171 27.59 8.84 1.45
CA GLY A 171 26.32 9.45 1.78
C GLY A 171 26.43 10.77 2.51
N VAL A 172 25.36 11.14 3.19
CA VAL A 172 25.27 12.36 4.00
C VAL A 172 25.17 11.97 5.47
N LEU A 173 25.87 12.69 6.34
CA LEU A 173 25.75 12.55 7.80
C LEU A 173 24.39 13.07 8.27
N SER A 174 23.38 12.20 8.31
CA SER A 174 22.01 12.54 8.69
C SER A 174 21.92 12.94 10.17
N THR A 175 22.60 12.19 11.02
CA THR A 175 22.82 12.52 12.43
C THR A 175 24.31 12.41 12.71
N PHE A 176 24.84 13.33 13.52
CA PHE A 176 26.25 13.29 13.94
C PHE A 176 26.41 14.20 15.15
N ASN A 177 26.52 13.60 16.33
CA ASN A 177 26.42 14.30 17.61
C ASN A 177 27.70 14.12 18.44
N VAL A 178 28.86 14.36 17.82
CA VAL A 178 30.16 14.31 18.50
C VAL A 178 30.91 15.61 18.23
N ALA A 179 31.46 16.18 19.30
CA ALA A 179 32.35 17.34 19.25
C ALA A 179 33.79 16.95 19.66
N GLU A 180 34.73 17.82 19.30
CA GLU A 180 36.11 17.69 19.79
C GLU A 180 36.15 17.80 21.31
N GLY A 181 36.87 16.90 21.96
CA GLY A 181 36.95 16.77 23.41
C GLY A 181 35.93 15.80 24.03
N ASP A 182 34.94 15.32 23.27
CA ASP A 182 33.96 14.37 23.79
C ASP A 182 34.59 13.01 24.13
N SER A 183 34.07 12.38 25.19
CA SER A 183 34.44 11.02 25.57
C SER A 183 33.52 10.02 24.88
N LEU A 184 34.09 9.16 24.03
CA LEU A 184 33.39 8.09 23.32
C LEU A 184 33.53 6.78 24.08
N ASN A 185 32.41 6.08 24.24
CA ASN A 185 32.36 4.73 24.81
C ASN A 185 32.20 3.68 23.69
N PRO A 186 32.69 2.44 23.88
CA PRO A 186 32.45 1.36 22.94
C PRO A 186 30.94 1.14 22.72
N ASN A 187 30.55 0.90 21.48
CA ASN A 187 29.18 0.75 21.00
C ASN A 187 28.28 1.99 21.14
N ALA A 188 28.83 3.15 21.51
CA ALA A 188 28.06 4.39 21.52
C ALA A 188 27.65 4.78 20.09
N ASP A 189 26.37 5.12 19.92
CA ASP A 189 25.84 5.64 18.66
C ASP A 189 26.29 7.09 18.50
N ILE A 190 27.10 7.35 17.48
CA ILE A 190 27.71 8.66 17.24
C ILE A 190 27.06 9.41 16.09
N GLY A 191 26.35 8.69 15.20
CA GLY A 191 25.64 9.28 14.07
C GLY A 191 25.15 8.25 13.06
N GLU A 192 24.68 8.72 11.92
CA GLU A 192 24.19 7.89 10.82
C GLU A 192 24.62 8.48 9.48
N VAL A 193 25.14 7.63 8.60
CA VAL A 193 25.39 7.97 7.19
C VAL A 193 24.25 7.42 6.35
N VAL A 194 23.64 8.27 5.54
CA VAL A 194 22.49 7.91 4.70
C VAL A 194 22.80 8.23 3.24
N ASN A 195 22.62 7.26 2.35
CA ASN A 195 22.79 7.44 0.92
C ASN A 195 21.48 7.94 0.28
N PHE A 196 21.42 9.25 0.00
CA PHE A 196 20.30 9.88 -0.72
C PHE A 196 20.51 9.96 -2.24
N ALA A 197 21.62 9.44 -2.77
CA ALA A 197 21.90 9.49 -4.21
C ALA A 197 20.95 8.56 -4.99
N GLN A 198 20.57 7.43 -4.37
CA GLN A 198 19.58 6.51 -4.90
C GLN A 198 18.47 6.31 -3.86
N LEU A 199 17.23 6.41 -4.32
CA LEU A 199 16.04 6.17 -3.51
C LEU A 199 15.41 4.85 -3.92
N GLN A 200 14.76 4.20 -2.97
CA GLN A 200 13.99 2.98 -3.18
C GLN A 200 12.63 3.10 -2.50
N MET A 201 11.69 2.27 -2.91
CA MET A 201 10.39 2.13 -2.28
C MET A 201 10.26 0.70 -1.80
N VAL A 202 9.86 0.53 -0.54
CA VAL A 202 9.45 -0.77 -0.01
C VAL A 202 7.94 -0.82 -0.11
N VAL A 203 7.43 -1.77 -0.89
CA VAL A 203 6.01 -1.97 -1.16
C VAL A 203 5.56 -3.32 -0.62
N GLY A 204 4.46 -3.33 0.12
CA GLY A 204 3.83 -4.57 0.58
C GLY A 204 2.93 -5.17 -0.50
N ILE A 205 3.21 -6.41 -0.90
CA ILE A 205 2.47 -7.16 -1.92
C ILE A 205 1.76 -8.35 -1.27
N ASP A 206 0.51 -8.61 -1.64
CA ASP A 206 -0.29 -9.73 -1.12
C ASP A 206 0.35 -11.10 -1.41
N GLU A 207 0.21 -12.05 -0.48
CA GLU A 207 0.66 -13.44 -0.61
C GLU A 207 0.16 -14.13 -1.90
N LEU A 208 -1.05 -13.80 -2.38
CA LEU A 208 -1.60 -14.38 -3.60
C LEU A 208 -0.93 -13.87 -4.88
N ASP A 209 -0.30 -12.70 -4.82
CA ASP A 209 0.32 -12.04 -5.97
C ASP A 209 1.84 -12.16 -6.00
N ILE A 210 2.49 -12.39 -4.85
CA ILE A 210 3.95 -12.49 -4.77
C ILE A 210 4.57 -13.52 -5.74
N PRO A 211 3.97 -14.68 -6.08
CA PRO A 211 4.57 -15.62 -7.02
C PRO A 211 4.68 -15.09 -8.45
N LYS A 212 3.94 -14.03 -8.79
CA LYS A 212 3.95 -13.37 -10.10
C LYS A 212 5.06 -12.30 -10.21
N VAL A 213 5.57 -11.83 -9.06
CA VAL A 213 6.60 -10.80 -9.00
C VAL A 213 7.98 -11.42 -9.15
N LYS A 214 8.85 -10.79 -9.94
CA LYS A 214 10.20 -11.25 -10.24
C LYS A 214 11.19 -10.10 -10.22
N LEU A 215 12.45 -10.40 -9.88
CA LEU A 215 13.54 -9.45 -9.94
C LEU A 215 13.69 -8.86 -11.35
N GLY A 216 13.95 -7.55 -11.43
CA GLY A 216 14.14 -6.80 -12.66
C GLY A 216 12.86 -6.33 -13.38
N GLN A 217 11.67 -6.68 -12.87
CA GLN A 217 10.40 -6.17 -13.43
C GLN A 217 10.31 -4.64 -13.29
N GLU A 218 9.73 -4.01 -14.31
CA GLU A 218 9.45 -2.57 -14.33
C GLU A 218 8.28 -2.26 -13.39
N ALA A 219 8.41 -1.17 -12.63
CA ALA A 219 7.37 -0.65 -11.76
C ALA A 219 7.14 0.84 -12.03
N GLN A 220 5.88 1.24 -12.03
CA GLN A 220 5.48 2.64 -12.05
C GLN A 220 5.09 3.06 -10.64
N ILE A 221 5.68 4.15 -10.17
CA ILE A 221 5.47 4.70 -8.83
C ILE A 221 4.71 6.01 -8.96
N LEU A 222 3.57 6.10 -8.29
CA LEU A 222 2.78 7.31 -8.15
C LEU A 222 2.90 7.80 -6.71
N VAL A 223 3.48 8.98 -6.53
CA VAL A 223 3.66 9.58 -5.19
C VAL A 223 2.48 10.49 -4.90
N GLU A 224 1.84 10.31 -3.75
CA GLU A 224 0.62 11.05 -3.37
C GLU A 224 0.83 12.57 -3.37
N ALA A 225 2.02 13.01 -2.92
CA ALA A 225 2.40 14.42 -2.89
C ALA A 225 2.65 15.02 -4.29
N LEU A 226 2.85 14.19 -5.32
CA LEU A 226 3.19 14.58 -6.69
C LEU A 226 2.28 13.88 -7.73
N PRO A 227 0.95 14.07 -7.68
CA PRO A 227 -0.01 13.27 -8.45
C PRO A 227 0.05 13.48 -9.97
N LYS A 228 0.81 14.48 -10.44
CA LYS A 228 1.01 14.77 -11.87
C LYS A 228 2.31 14.18 -12.43
N LYS A 229 3.11 13.50 -11.60
CA LYS A 229 4.38 12.90 -11.99
C LYS A 229 4.37 11.42 -11.67
N THR A 230 4.81 10.62 -12.63
CA THR A 230 5.05 9.19 -12.46
C THR A 230 6.55 8.97 -12.46
N PHE A 231 7.01 8.11 -11.57
CA PHE A 231 8.39 7.68 -11.47
C PHE A 231 8.50 6.23 -11.91
N ASN A 232 9.60 5.88 -12.56
CA ASN A 232 9.87 4.51 -12.94
C ASN A 232 10.92 3.92 -12.00
N GLY A 233 10.87 2.61 -11.86
CA GLY A 233 11.84 1.86 -11.09
C GLY A 233 11.81 0.38 -11.41
N LYS A 234 12.71 -0.36 -10.78
CA LYS A 234 12.88 -1.80 -10.99
C LYS A 234 12.85 -2.56 -9.68
N VAL A 235 12.24 -3.73 -9.69
CA VAL A 235 12.28 -4.66 -8.54
C VAL A 235 13.72 -5.16 -8.35
N VAL A 236 14.30 -4.88 -7.17
CA VAL A 236 15.67 -5.28 -6.82
C VAL A 236 15.73 -6.34 -5.72
N THR A 237 14.72 -6.38 -4.85
CA THR A 237 14.64 -7.34 -3.75
C THR A 237 13.20 -7.78 -3.55
N ILE A 238 13.01 -9.06 -3.26
CA ILE A 238 11.74 -9.64 -2.83
C ILE A 238 12.05 -10.32 -1.49
N ALA A 239 11.31 -10.00 -0.44
CA ALA A 239 11.50 -10.63 0.86
C ALA A 239 11.08 -12.10 0.82
N ASP A 240 11.90 -12.97 1.41
CA ASP A 240 11.58 -14.40 1.56
C ASP A 240 10.62 -14.64 2.74
N GLU A 241 10.53 -13.68 3.68
CA GLU A 241 9.65 -13.73 4.84
C GLU A 241 8.54 -12.68 4.69
N GLY A 242 7.29 -13.14 4.82
CA GLY A 242 6.11 -12.27 4.83
C GLY A 242 5.78 -11.79 6.23
N THR A 243 5.09 -10.66 6.32
CA THR A 243 4.49 -10.15 7.55
C THR A 243 2.98 -10.39 7.53
N THR A 244 2.39 -10.70 8.69
CA THR A 244 0.93 -10.87 8.82
C THR A 244 0.37 -9.82 9.76
N SER A 245 -0.62 -9.06 9.29
CA SER A 245 -1.35 -8.08 10.09
C SER A 245 -2.84 -8.32 9.93
N ASN A 246 -3.55 -8.47 11.06
CA ASN A 246 -5.00 -8.75 11.08
C ASN A 246 -5.43 -9.96 10.21
N GLY A 247 -4.55 -10.96 10.08
CA GLY A 247 -4.82 -12.16 9.27
C GLY A 247 -4.60 -12.00 7.76
N VAL A 248 -4.10 -10.85 7.30
CA VAL A 248 -3.66 -10.64 5.91
C VAL A 248 -2.14 -10.71 5.85
N ALA A 249 -1.61 -11.59 5.01
CA ALA A 249 -0.17 -11.76 4.79
C ALA A 249 0.31 -10.90 3.61
N SER A 250 1.46 -10.24 3.79
CA SER A 250 2.09 -9.37 2.80
C SER A 250 3.60 -9.61 2.78
N PHE A 251 4.20 -9.51 1.60
CA PHE A 251 5.63 -9.62 1.38
C PHE A 251 6.20 -8.28 0.94
N ASP A 252 7.32 -7.89 1.53
CA ASP A 252 8.00 -6.65 1.17
C ASP A 252 8.78 -6.84 -0.14
N VAL A 253 8.46 -6.01 -1.12
CA VAL A 253 9.20 -5.91 -2.38
C VAL A 253 9.89 -4.56 -2.41
N THR A 254 11.18 -4.55 -2.71
CA THR A 254 11.95 -3.30 -2.86
C THR A 254 12.08 -2.94 -4.33
N VAL A 255 11.58 -1.76 -4.68
CA VAL A 255 11.69 -1.15 -6.00
C VAL A 255 12.72 -0.03 -5.93
N LEU A 256 13.81 -0.14 -6.69
CA LEU A 256 14.80 0.92 -6.84
C LEU A 256 14.30 1.94 -7.87
N LEU A 257 14.31 3.22 -7.53
CA LEU A 257 13.83 4.27 -8.43
C LEU A 257 14.95 4.72 -9.38
N ASP A 258 14.59 4.96 -10.65
CA ASP A 258 15.53 5.42 -11.67
C ASP A 258 15.92 6.89 -11.48
N SER A 259 15.02 7.69 -10.91
CA SER A 259 15.25 9.11 -10.64
C SER A 259 14.74 9.49 -9.25
N LYS A 260 15.35 10.54 -8.69
CA LYS A 260 15.04 11.06 -7.34
C LYS A 260 14.50 12.49 -7.36
N ASP A 261 14.22 13.04 -8.54
CA ASP A 261 13.89 14.46 -8.68
C ASP A 261 12.56 14.76 -7.98
N ASP A 262 12.54 15.82 -7.16
CA ASP A 262 11.42 16.23 -6.29
C ASP A 262 10.99 15.21 -5.21
N LEU A 263 11.59 14.01 -5.19
CA LEU A 263 11.30 13.00 -4.20
C LEU A 263 11.99 13.28 -2.87
N LYS A 264 11.27 13.04 -1.78
CA LYS A 264 11.81 13.08 -0.43
C LYS A 264 11.54 11.75 0.25
N VAL A 265 12.53 11.32 1.05
CA VAL A 265 12.38 10.18 1.96
C VAL A 265 11.20 10.44 2.89
N GLY A 266 10.40 9.39 3.11
CA GLY A 266 9.19 9.42 3.94
C GLY A 266 7.91 9.78 3.18
N MET A 267 7.96 10.13 1.89
CA MET A 267 6.75 10.28 1.08
C MET A 267 6.05 8.93 0.89
N SER A 268 4.73 8.92 1.00
CA SER A 268 3.88 7.78 0.64
C SER A 268 3.69 7.69 -0.87
N ALA A 269 3.69 6.47 -1.39
CA ALA A 269 3.52 6.20 -2.79
C ALA A 269 2.79 4.87 -3.03
N GLU A 270 2.25 4.71 -4.23
CA GLU A 270 1.73 3.45 -4.75
C GLU A 270 2.65 2.99 -5.89
N ALA A 271 3.07 1.73 -5.85
CA ALA A 271 3.84 1.11 -6.91
C ALA A 271 2.96 0.10 -7.65
N SER A 272 2.99 0.14 -8.97
CA SER A 272 2.33 -0.81 -9.84
C SER A 272 3.38 -1.55 -10.66
N ILE A 273 3.61 -2.82 -10.30
CA ILE A 273 4.66 -3.69 -10.84
C ILE A 273 4.09 -4.45 -12.05
N MET A 274 4.76 -4.36 -13.20
CA MET A 274 4.38 -5.07 -14.41
C MET A 274 4.78 -6.55 -14.31
N THR A 275 3.81 -7.45 -14.17
CA THR A 275 4.06 -8.90 -14.04
C THR A 275 3.99 -9.65 -15.37
N ALA A 276 3.13 -9.19 -16.27
CA ALA A 276 3.04 -9.68 -17.64
C ALA A 276 2.55 -8.58 -18.59
N GLN A 277 3.01 -8.62 -19.83
CA GLN A 277 2.52 -7.76 -20.90
C GLN A 277 2.42 -8.60 -22.18
N LYS A 278 1.32 -8.42 -22.91
CA LYS A 278 1.16 -9.02 -24.23
C LYS A 278 0.60 -7.99 -25.20
N ALA A 279 1.42 -7.62 -26.18
CA ALA A 279 1.01 -6.79 -27.30
C ALA A 279 0.17 -7.62 -28.30
N ASP A 280 -0.69 -6.95 -29.05
CA ASP A 280 -1.52 -7.53 -30.12
C ASP A 280 -2.39 -8.73 -29.69
N ALA A 281 -2.80 -8.77 -28.42
CA ALA A 281 -3.69 -9.78 -27.87
C ALA A 281 -5.15 -9.50 -28.29
N LEU A 282 -5.87 -10.54 -28.72
CA LEU A 282 -7.31 -10.47 -28.95
C LEU A 282 -8.01 -10.50 -27.59
N TYR A 283 -8.83 -9.50 -27.26
CA TYR A 283 -9.41 -9.39 -25.93
C TYR A 283 -10.88 -9.00 -25.94
N VAL A 284 -11.54 -9.36 -24.84
CA VAL A 284 -12.90 -8.94 -24.50
C VAL A 284 -12.93 -8.46 -23.04
N PRO A 285 -13.92 -7.63 -22.65
CA PRO A 285 -14.12 -7.29 -21.24
C PRO A 285 -14.32 -8.54 -20.38
N VAL A 286 -13.80 -8.55 -19.15
CA VAL A 286 -13.87 -9.73 -18.26
C VAL A 286 -15.31 -10.22 -18.04
N GLU A 287 -16.26 -9.29 -17.98
CA GLU A 287 -17.70 -9.55 -17.81
C GLU A 287 -18.32 -10.37 -18.95
N ALA A 288 -17.69 -10.36 -20.13
CA ALA A 288 -18.16 -11.08 -21.30
C ALA A 288 -17.90 -12.59 -21.23
N VAL A 289 -16.96 -13.02 -20.38
CA VAL A 289 -16.54 -14.42 -20.26
C VAL A 289 -17.23 -15.07 -19.07
N GLN A 290 -17.89 -16.19 -19.33
CA GLN A 290 -18.55 -17.01 -18.31
C GLN A 290 -17.78 -18.31 -18.10
N SER A 291 -17.50 -18.65 -16.85
CA SER A 291 -16.90 -19.93 -16.47
C SER A 291 -17.96 -20.93 -16.03
N SER A 292 -17.90 -22.16 -16.54
CA SER A 292 -18.79 -23.25 -16.13
C SER A 292 -18.06 -24.59 -16.24
N GLN A 293 -18.00 -25.34 -15.14
CA GLN A 293 -17.32 -26.64 -15.07
C GLN A 293 -15.85 -26.60 -15.57
N GLY A 294 -15.13 -25.49 -15.30
CA GLY A 294 -13.73 -25.32 -15.71
C GLY A 294 -13.51 -24.96 -17.18
N LYS A 295 -14.57 -24.72 -17.95
CA LYS A 295 -14.52 -24.22 -19.33
C LYS A 295 -15.02 -22.79 -19.41
N TYR A 296 -14.44 -22.01 -20.32
CA TYR A 296 -14.80 -20.61 -20.56
C TYR A 296 -15.68 -20.48 -21.79
N PHE A 297 -16.68 -19.60 -21.70
CA PHE A 297 -17.64 -19.41 -22.76
C PHE A 297 -18.02 -17.95 -22.90
N VAL A 298 -18.30 -17.57 -24.14
CA VAL A 298 -18.75 -16.23 -24.49
C VAL A 298 -20.10 -16.34 -25.20
N MET A 299 -21.01 -15.42 -24.92
CA MET A 299 -22.27 -15.33 -25.65
C MET A 299 -22.09 -14.48 -26.90
N VAL A 300 -22.45 -15.01 -28.06
CA VAL A 300 -22.49 -14.26 -29.32
C VAL A 300 -23.93 -14.17 -29.82
N PRO A 301 -24.33 -13.13 -30.58
CA PRO A 301 -25.64 -13.10 -31.22
C PRO A 301 -25.84 -14.33 -32.14
N ALA A 302 -26.99 -15.00 -32.06
CA ALA A 302 -27.30 -16.11 -32.96
C ALA A 302 -27.43 -15.60 -34.42
N ALA A 303 -27.05 -16.43 -35.40
CA ALA A 303 -27.12 -16.06 -36.82
C ALA A 303 -28.54 -15.61 -37.22
N GLY A 304 -28.68 -14.39 -37.76
CA GLY A 304 -29.98 -13.80 -38.15
C GLY A 304 -30.75 -13.09 -37.03
N SER A 305 -30.20 -13.02 -35.81
CA SER A 305 -30.86 -12.38 -34.64
C SER A 305 -30.50 -10.91 -34.43
N THR A 306 -29.61 -10.35 -35.26
CA THR A 306 -29.19 -8.95 -35.23
C THR A 306 -30.05 -8.11 -36.17
N THR A 307 -31.03 -7.41 -35.62
CA THR A 307 -31.69 -6.33 -36.39
C THR A 307 -30.73 -5.14 -36.44
N SER A 308 -30.06 -4.95 -37.58
CA SER A 308 -29.33 -3.73 -37.88
C SER A 308 -30.30 -2.54 -37.82
N ALA A 309 -30.16 -1.69 -36.80
CA ALA A 309 -30.69 -0.35 -36.89
C ALA A 309 -29.83 0.39 -37.93
N THR A 310 -30.31 0.42 -39.17
CA THR A 310 -29.77 1.26 -40.23
C THR A 310 -29.82 2.71 -39.77
N GLY A 311 -28.72 3.20 -39.21
CA GLY A 311 -28.49 4.64 -39.03
C GLY A 311 -28.42 5.26 -40.41
N LYS A 312 -29.49 5.96 -40.82
CA LYS A 312 -29.43 6.92 -41.90
C LYS A 312 -28.40 7.98 -41.51
N THR A 313 -27.26 7.98 -42.19
CA THR A 313 -26.41 9.14 -42.38
C THR A 313 -27.29 10.25 -42.97
N GLY A 314 -27.75 11.15 -42.11
CA GLY A 314 -28.42 12.38 -42.52
C GLY A 314 -27.39 13.31 -43.15
N GLN A 315 -27.52 13.51 -44.45
CA GLN A 315 -26.86 14.57 -45.20
C GLN A 315 -27.04 15.92 -44.52
N ALA A 316 -25.94 16.67 -44.46
CA ALA A 316 -25.95 18.10 -44.19
C ALA A 316 -26.82 18.81 -45.23
N GLY A 317 -27.93 19.39 -44.77
CA GLY A 317 -28.79 20.30 -45.52
C GLY A 317 -28.62 21.71 -44.98
N THR A 318 -28.03 22.57 -45.80
CA THR A 318 -27.99 24.04 -45.68
C THR A 318 -29.38 24.66 -45.85
N ASN A 319 -29.57 25.79 -45.14
CA ASN A 319 -30.48 26.94 -45.36
C ASN A 319 -31.83 27.09 -44.62
N GLY A 320 -31.94 28.24 -43.94
CA GLY A 320 -33.14 29.07 -43.70
C GLY A 320 -33.92 28.80 -42.39
N GLN A 321 -34.44 29.75 -41.62
CA GLN A 321 -34.48 31.22 -41.68
C GLN A 321 -35.12 31.71 -40.36
N ALA A 322 -34.87 32.96 -40.00
CA ALA A 322 -35.35 33.65 -38.79
C ALA A 322 -36.88 33.70 -38.64
N GLY A 323 -37.35 33.76 -37.38
CA GLY A 323 -38.74 34.09 -37.04
C GLY A 323 -38.84 34.66 -35.61
N GLN A 324 -39.14 35.96 -35.53
CA GLN A 324 -39.43 36.74 -34.32
C GLN A 324 -40.84 36.46 -33.76
N GLY A 325 -41.04 36.73 -32.47
CA GLY A 325 -42.35 36.83 -31.81
C GLY A 325 -42.23 36.61 -30.30
N GLN A 326 -41.83 37.61 -29.51
CA GLN A 326 -42.71 38.57 -28.82
C GLN A 326 -43.74 37.89 -27.89
N TRP A 327 -43.45 37.87 -26.59
CA TRP A 327 -44.47 37.82 -25.53
C TRP A 327 -44.10 38.81 -24.43
N GLN A 328 -45.08 39.63 -24.08
CA GLN A 328 -45.00 40.85 -23.29
C GLN A 328 -45.94 40.68 -22.09
N GLY A 329 -45.43 40.98 -20.89
CA GLY A 329 -46.20 41.52 -19.76
C GLY A 329 -47.04 40.58 -18.89
N GLY A 330 -46.87 40.70 -17.56
CA GLY A 330 -47.85 40.24 -16.58
C GLY A 330 -47.29 40.04 -15.17
N GLN A 331 -47.69 40.89 -14.22
CA GLN A 331 -47.16 41.04 -12.85
C GLN A 331 -47.74 40.06 -11.82
N GLY A 332 -47.10 39.97 -10.64
CA GLY A 332 -47.66 39.45 -9.39
C GLY A 332 -46.57 38.83 -8.51
N GLN A 333 -45.80 39.62 -7.75
CA GLN A 333 -46.05 40.08 -6.37
C GLN A 333 -45.90 38.99 -5.29
N ALA A 334 -45.02 39.31 -4.35
CA ALA A 334 -44.54 38.52 -3.23
C ALA A 334 -45.63 38.10 -2.23
N GLY A 335 -45.43 36.93 -1.61
CA GLY A 335 -46.20 36.44 -0.47
C GLY A 335 -45.33 35.51 0.38
N GLN A 336 -45.33 35.78 1.68
CA GLN A 336 -44.37 35.35 2.70
C GLN A 336 -44.50 33.86 3.08
N SER A 337 -43.37 33.20 3.32
CA SER A 337 -43.32 31.89 3.96
C SER A 337 -43.27 32.04 5.49
N GLN A 338 -44.30 31.51 6.13
CA GLN A 338 -44.50 31.46 7.58
C GLN A 338 -43.76 30.26 8.19
N ALA A 339 -43.32 30.47 9.43
CA ALA A 339 -42.46 29.61 10.23
C ALA A 339 -43.04 28.21 10.53
N GLY A 340 -42.16 27.21 10.49
CA GLY A 340 -42.34 25.91 11.15
C GLY A 340 -41.31 25.78 12.28
N GLN A 341 -41.78 25.87 13.52
CA GLN A 341 -41.03 25.57 14.73
C GLN A 341 -40.98 24.05 14.96
N SER A 342 -39.82 23.54 15.39
CA SER A 342 -39.76 22.31 16.18
C SER A 342 -38.77 22.49 17.34
N GLN A 343 -39.35 22.65 18.53
CA GLN A 343 -38.87 22.17 19.85
C GLN A 343 -38.36 20.72 19.76
N ALA A 344 -37.59 20.15 20.67
CA ALA A 344 -36.79 20.58 21.81
C ALA A 344 -36.02 19.32 22.22
N GLY A 345 -34.76 19.47 22.62
CA GLY A 345 -33.97 18.39 23.20
C GLY A 345 -33.01 19.00 24.21
N GLN A 346 -33.45 19.07 25.46
CA GLN A 346 -32.67 19.54 26.60
C GLN A 346 -31.84 18.39 27.19
N SER A 347 -30.56 18.65 27.44
CA SER A 347 -29.86 18.14 28.61
C SER A 347 -28.76 19.13 29.02
N GLN A 348 -29.05 19.86 30.11
CA GLN A 348 -28.15 20.57 31.03
C GLN A 348 -27.17 19.58 31.71
N ALA A 349 -26.06 19.94 32.36
CA ALA A 349 -25.28 21.17 32.52
C ALA A 349 -24.03 20.78 33.34
N GLY A 350 -22.93 21.52 33.19
CA GLY A 350 -21.76 21.47 34.08
C GLY A 350 -20.80 22.61 33.75
N GLN A 351 -20.80 23.65 34.59
CA GLN A 351 -20.14 24.95 34.40
C GLN A 351 -18.77 25.06 35.09
N SER A 352 -17.89 25.92 34.53
CA SER A 352 -17.06 26.96 35.17
C SER A 352 -15.79 27.21 34.31
N GLN A 353 -15.17 28.38 34.14
CA GLN A 353 -15.44 29.79 34.46
C GLN A 353 -14.35 30.65 33.76
N ALA A 354 -14.74 31.83 33.25
CA ALA A 354 -14.00 33.08 33.01
C ALA A 354 -12.73 33.14 32.10
N GLY A 355 -12.77 34.06 31.12
CA GLY A 355 -11.60 34.61 30.42
C GLY A 355 -12.00 35.67 29.39
N GLN A 356 -11.44 36.88 29.47
CA GLN A 356 -11.92 38.12 28.87
C GLN A 356 -11.62 38.31 27.37
N GLY A 357 -12.61 38.85 26.65
CA GLY A 357 -12.52 40.02 25.75
C GLY A 357 -11.41 40.11 24.69
N ALA A 358 -11.79 39.97 23.42
CA ALA A 358 -11.27 40.82 22.33
C ALA A 358 -12.28 40.84 21.17
N GLN A 359 -12.70 42.06 20.81
CA GLN A 359 -13.57 42.35 19.67
C GLN A 359 -12.82 42.10 18.36
N GLY A 360 -13.41 41.28 17.49
CA GLY A 360 -12.95 41.05 16.12
C GLY A 360 -14.17 40.79 15.22
N GLN A 361 -14.60 41.84 14.56
CA GLN A 361 -15.77 41.93 13.71
C GLN A 361 -15.70 40.96 12.52
N GLY A 362 -16.64 40.01 12.46
CA GLY A 362 -16.83 39.14 11.31
C GLY A 362 -17.38 39.92 10.12
N ASN A 363 -16.68 39.86 8.99
CA ASN A 363 -17.17 40.37 7.72
C ASN A 363 -17.60 39.19 6.83
N THR A 364 -18.90 38.96 6.80
CA THR A 364 -19.58 38.07 5.85
C THR A 364 -19.60 38.77 4.48
N GLY A 365 -18.55 38.53 3.68
CA GLY A 365 -18.36 39.12 2.36
C GLY A 365 -19.05 38.33 1.25
N ASN A 366 -20.10 38.95 0.72
CA ASN A 366 -20.92 38.56 -0.43
C ASN A 366 -20.10 38.15 -1.67
N ASN A 367 -20.39 36.97 -2.24
CA ASN A 367 -19.65 36.37 -3.35
C ASN A 367 -20.20 36.83 -4.72
N SER A 368 -20.07 38.11 -5.03
CA SER A 368 -20.58 38.68 -6.31
C SER A 368 -19.60 39.56 -7.08
N SER A 369 -18.34 39.67 -6.65
CA SER A 369 -17.37 40.58 -7.30
C SER A 369 -16.24 39.89 -8.09
N ARG A 370 -16.28 38.57 -8.26
CA ARG A 370 -15.17 37.83 -8.90
C ARG A 370 -15.14 37.88 -10.44
N PHE A 371 -16.08 38.59 -11.08
CA PHE A 371 -16.21 38.62 -12.55
C PHE A 371 -15.98 39.98 -13.21
N GLN A 372 -15.64 41.03 -12.45
CA GLN A 372 -15.52 42.39 -13.01
C GLN A 372 -14.08 42.81 -13.37
N ASN A 373 -13.04 42.14 -12.85
CA ASN A 373 -11.64 42.50 -13.12
C ASN A 373 -10.86 41.32 -13.74
N MET A 374 -11.27 40.85 -14.91
CA MET A 374 -10.47 39.90 -15.71
C MET A 374 -9.97 40.61 -16.96
N THR A 375 -8.66 40.50 -17.19
CA THR A 375 -8.00 40.99 -18.40
C THR A 375 -8.47 40.21 -19.64
N GLU A 376 -8.30 40.78 -20.83
CA GLU A 376 -8.70 40.13 -22.09
C GLU A 376 -7.94 38.82 -22.33
N GLU A 377 -6.69 38.74 -21.84
CA GLU A 377 -5.88 37.52 -21.81
C GLU A 377 -6.42 36.46 -20.82
N GLU A 378 -6.87 36.85 -19.63
CA GLU A 378 -7.48 35.90 -18.68
C GLU A 378 -8.84 35.39 -19.15
N ARG A 379 -9.62 36.21 -19.88
CA ARG A 379 -10.84 35.76 -20.57
C ARG A 379 -10.54 34.84 -21.74
N ALA A 380 -9.46 35.09 -22.48
CA ALA A 380 -9.01 34.19 -23.56
C ALA A 380 -8.54 32.84 -22.99
N ALA A 381 -7.74 32.85 -21.92
CA ALA A 381 -7.29 31.65 -21.22
C ALA A 381 -8.45 30.87 -20.58
N MET A 382 -9.47 31.55 -20.07
CA MET A 382 -10.66 30.88 -19.54
C MET A 382 -11.55 30.31 -20.65
N ARG A 383 -11.67 30.99 -21.81
CA ARG A 383 -12.33 30.43 -23.00
C ARG A 383 -11.57 29.22 -23.54
N GLU A 384 -10.24 29.26 -23.51
CA GLU A 384 -9.40 28.15 -23.93
C GLU A 384 -9.48 26.99 -22.93
N GLN A 385 -9.52 27.25 -21.61
CA GLN A 385 -9.79 26.21 -20.60
C GLN A 385 -11.20 25.64 -20.70
N PHE A 386 -12.22 26.45 -21.02
CA PHE A 386 -13.59 25.96 -21.24
C PHE A 386 -13.73 25.19 -22.56
N MET A 387 -12.96 25.54 -23.58
CA MET A 387 -12.91 24.80 -24.85
C MET A 387 -12.02 23.56 -24.77
N ALA A 388 -10.95 23.56 -23.97
CA ALA A 388 -10.11 22.40 -23.69
C ALA A 388 -10.80 21.41 -22.75
N ALA A 389 -11.59 21.89 -21.78
CA ALA A 389 -12.50 21.06 -20.98
C ALA A 389 -13.67 20.48 -21.79
N ARG A 390 -13.95 21.02 -22.98
CA ARG A 390 -14.87 20.44 -23.97
C ARG A 390 -14.14 19.72 -25.10
N GLY A 391 -12.81 19.75 -25.11
CA GLY A 391 -11.96 19.34 -26.21
C GLY A 391 -11.05 18.13 -25.92
N ASN A 392 -11.01 17.61 -24.69
CA ASN A 392 -10.28 16.38 -24.43
C ASN A 392 -10.85 15.51 -23.29
N THR A 393 -12.18 15.45 -23.20
CA THR A 393 -12.85 14.26 -22.68
C THR A 393 -13.18 13.37 -23.87
N ALA A 394 -12.15 12.78 -24.46
CA ALA A 394 -12.28 11.48 -25.10
C ALA A 394 -12.45 10.42 -23.99
N GLY A 395 -13.48 10.62 -23.14
CA GLY A 395 -14.17 9.50 -22.56
C GLY A 395 -14.67 8.73 -23.76
N GLY A 396 -13.99 7.63 -24.08
CA GLY A 396 -14.43 6.66 -25.05
C GLY A 396 -15.84 6.28 -24.64
N THR A 397 -16.80 7.00 -25.19
CA THR A 397 -18.17 6.56 -25.26
C THR A 397 -18.03 5.37 -26.18
N SER A 398 -17.76 4.21 -25.58
CA SER A 398 -18.07 2.93 -26.18
C SER A 398 -19.49 3.13 -26.65
N GLY A 399 -19.64 3.34 -27.96
CA GLY A 399 -20.92 3.34 -28.60
C GLY A 399 -21.45 1.96 -28.31
N ASN A 400 -22.21 1.85 -27.21
CA ASN A 400 -23.05 0.72 -26.94
C ASN A 400 -24.14 0.86 -28.00
N ALA A 401 -23.80 0.45 -29.22
CA ALA A 401 -24.75 0.14 -30.25
C ALA A 401 -25.52 -1.03 -29.66
N GLY A 402 -26.59 -0.72 -28.93
CA GLY A 402 -27.51 -1.71 -28.41
C GLY A 402 -28.11 -2.43 -29.61
N VAL A 403 -27.46 -3.48 -30.05
CA VAL A 403 -28.01 -4.36 -31.06
C VAL A 403 -29.12 -5.12 -30.34
N ALA A 404 -30.35 -4.97 -30.81
CA ALA A 404 -31.44 -5.81 -30.33
C ALA A 404 -31.15 -7.25 -30.79
N VAL A 405 -30.58 -8.04 -29.89
CA VAL A 405 -30.25 -9.47 -30.11
C VAL A 405 -31.42 -10.30 -29.64
N THR A 406 -32.08 -11.00 -30.55
CA THR A 406 -33.29 -11.79 -30.21
C THR A 406 -32.97 -13.19 -29.66
N SER A 407 -31.74 -13.69 -29.87
CA SER A 407 -31.25 -14.96 -29.31
C SER A 407 -29.73 -14.99 -29.27
N THR A 408 -29.14 -15.67 -28.28
CA THR A 408 -27.68 -15.80 -28.12
C THR A 408 -27.24 -17.25 -28.32
N THR A 409 -26.03 -17.44 -28.81
CA THR A 409 -25.35 -18.74 -28.91
C THR A 409 -24.14 -18.74 -28.00
N ARG A 410 -23.90 -19.85 -27.31
CA ARG A 410 -22.74 -20.04 -26.44
C ARG A 410 -21.56 -20.55 -27.28
N VAL A 411 -20.46 -19.83 -27.28
CA VAL A 411 -19.20 -20.22 -27.92
C VAL A 411 -18.21 -20.58 -26.83
N GLU A 412 -17.63 -21.78 -26.88
CA GLU A 412 -16.52 -22.17 -26.01
C GLU A 412 -15.26 -21.43 -26.47
N VAL A 413 -14.55 -20.81 -25.53
CA VAL A 413 -13.32 -20.07 -25.77
C VAL A 413 -12.20 -20.60 -24.89
N THR A 414 -10.97 -20.45 -25.36
CA THR A 414 -9.78 -20.62 -24.51
C THR A 414 -9.22 -19.26 -24.21
N VAL A 415 -8.92 -19.00 -22.93
CA VAL A 415 -8.47 -17.68 -22.45
C VAL A 415 -6.99 -17.69 -22.10
N GLY A 416 -6.36 -16.53 -22.23
CA GLY A 416 -4.95 -16.29 -21.92
C GLY A 416 -4.78 -15.44 -20.67
N ILE A 417 -3.86 -14.47 -20.73
CA ILE A 417 -3.66 -13.53 -19.63
C ILE A 417 -4.89 -12.64 -19.44
N ASN A 418 -5.11 -12.19 -18.21
CA ASN A 418 -6.22 -11.32 -17.87
C ASN A 418 -5.80 -10.27 -16.84
N ASN A 419 -6.47 -9.12 -16.88
CA ASN A 419 -6.41 -8.10 -15.85
C ASN A 419 -7.82 -7.81 -15.33
N GLU A 420 -8.00 -6.72 -14.59
CA GLU A 420 -9.29 -6.36 -13.98
C GLU A 420 -10.37 -6.05 -15.04
N ASP A 421 -9.98 -5.50 -16.19
CA ASP A 421 -10.93 -5.03 -17.20
C ASP A 421 -11.13 -6.03 -18.34
N SER A 422 -10.07 -6.77 -18.71
CA SER A 422 -9.97 -7.48 -19.98
C SER A 422 -9.33 -8.85 -19.84
N ILE A 423 -9.77 -9.76 -20.70
CA ILE A 423 -9.26 -11.12 -20.79
C ILE A 423 -8.87 -11.45 -22.23
N GLU A 424 -7.70 -12.04 -22.39
CA GLU A 424 -7.22 -12.52 -23.68
C GLU A 424 -8.03 -13.73 -24.14
N ILE A 425 -8.40 -13.75 -25.43
CA ILE A 425 -9.01 -14.87 -26.12
C ILE A 425 -7.99 -15.49 -27.07
N LEU A 426 -7.61 -16.74 -26.82
CA LEU A 426 -6.68 -17.49 -27.64
C LEU A 426 -7.37 -18.19 -28.81
N THR A 427 -8.56 -18.75 -28.57
CA THR A 427 -9.35 -19.47 -29.58
C THR A 427 -10.85 -19.29 -29.36
N GLY A 428 -11.63 -19.43 -30.44
CA GLY A 428 -13.09 -19.44 -30.41
C GLY A 428 -13.75 -18.17 -30.95
N LEU A 429 -13.01 -17.06 -31.00
CA LEU A 429 -13.47 -15.77 -31.54
C LEU A 429 -12.44 -15.18 -32.50
N LYS A 430 -12.89 -14.23 -33.32
CA LYS A 430 -12.07 -13.44 -34.25
C LYS A 430 -12.23 -11.95 -33.95
N GLU A 431 -11.25 -11.18 -34.42
CA GLU A 431 -11.33 -9.72 -34.38
C GLU A 431 -12.56 -9.22 -35.15
N GLY A 432 -13.32 -8.33 -34.52
CA GLY A 432 -14.58 -7.81 -35.07
C GLY A 432 -15.83 -8.59 -34.70
N ASP A 433 -15.71 -9.76 -34.05
CA ASP A 433 -16.89 -10.52 -33.59
C ASP A 433 -17.68 -9.72 -32.54
N LEU A 434 -19.00 -9.89 -32.54
CA LEU A 434 -19.89 -9.30 -31.52
C LEU A 434 -20.08 -10.27 -30.37
N VAL A 435 -19.92 -9.75 -29.16
CA VAL A 435 -20.04 -10.47 -27.91
C VAL A 435 -21.09 -9.80 -27.04
N VAL A 436 -21.99 -10.59 -26.47
CA VAL A 436 -23.08 -10.15 -25.60
C VAL A 436 -22.59 -10.07 -24.15
N LEU A 437 -22.79 -8.90 -23.54
CA LEU A 437 -22.55 -8.68 -22.11
C LEU A 437 -23.76 -9.15 -21.29
N PRO A 438 -23.55 -9.78 -20.13
CA PRO A 438 -24.64 -10.18 -19.25
C PRO A 438 -25.40 -8.95 -18.72
N THR A 439 -26.72 -8.94 -18.82
CA THR A 439 -27.57 -7.92 -18.20
C THR A 439 -27.91 -8.33 -16.77
N ILE A 440 -27.41 -7.60 -15.78
CA ILE A 440 -27.87 -7.73 -14.38
C ILE A 440 -29.29 -7.14 -14.30
N LYS A 441 -30.30 -7.98 -14.09
CA LYS A 441 -31.65 -7.50 -13.77
C LYS A 441 -31.67 -7.04 -12.31
N SER A 442 -31.61 -5.73 -12.07
CA SER A 442 -31.89 -5.16 -10.76
C SER A 442 -33.37 -5.38 -10.42
N THR A 443 -33.67 -6.30 -9.50
CA THR A 443 -35.03 -6.49 -8.98
C THR A 443 -35.37 -5.38 -7.99
N SER A 444 -35.82 -4.22 -8.48
CA SER A 444 -36.55 -3.27 -7.63
C SER A 444 -38.01 -3.69 -7.56
N SER A 445 -38.38 -4.46 -6.54
CA SER A 445 -39.79 -4.70 -6.22
C SER A 445 -40.36 -3.44 -5.55
N ASN A 446 -40.97 -2.57 -6.35
CA ASN A 446 -41.89 -1.56 -5.86
C ASN A 446 -43.27 -1.89 -6.44
N ALA A 447 -44.08 -2.61 -5.66
CA ALA A 447 -45.50 -2.78 -5.89
C ALA A 447 -46.23 -2.27 -4.64
N ASN A 448 -46.63 -1.01 -4.73
CA ASN A 448 -47.52 -0.34 -3.81
C ASN A 448 -48.90 -1.04 -3.89
N ALA A 449 -49.29 -1.74 -2.84
CA ALA A 449 -50.65 -2.22 -2.64
C ALA A 449 -51.19 -1.62 -1.34
N GLN A 450 -51.77 -0.44 -1.48
CA GLN A 450 -52.62 0.18 -0.48
C GLN A 450 -53.89 -0.64 -0.32
N ALA A 451 -54.01 -1.34 0.82
CA ALA A 451 -55.25 -2.01 1.21
C ALA A 451 -55.46 -1.89 2.72
N GLY A 452 -56.51 -1.12 3.08
CA GLY A 452 -57.43 -1.41 4.17
C GLY A 452 -56.88 -1.50 5.59
N PHE A 453 -56.89 -0.38 6.30
CA PHE A 453 -56.85 -0.35 7.76
C PHE A 453 -58.21 -0.83 8.31
N GLY A 454 -58.27 -2.06 8.82
CA GLY A 454 -59.40 -2.64 9.53
C GLY A 454 -58.94 -3.09 10.91
N GLY A 455 -59.46 -2.44 11.96
CA GLY A 455 -59.03 -2.66 13.34
C GLY A 455 -59.60 -3.92 13.98
N PHE A 456 -58.83 -4.51 14.88
CA PHE A 456 -59.17 -5.33 16.06
C PHE A 456 -57.86 -5.35 16.88
N GLY A 457 -57.77 -4.94 18.15
CA GLY A 457 -58.70 -5.15 19.25
C GLY A 457 -58.15 -6.28 20.13
N GLY A 458 -57.50 -5.91 21.24
CA GLY A 458 -56.99 -6.84 22.28
C GLY A 458 -55.46 -6.81 22.38
N GLY A 459 -54.81 -6.51 23.49
CA GLY A 459 -55.22 -6.53 24.89
C GLY A 459 -53.99 -7.02 25.64
N PHE A 460 -53.22 -6.10 26.21
CA PHE A 460 -52.06 -6.40 27.06
C PHE A 460 -52.57 -6.86 28.44
N PRO A 461 -52.20 -8.05 28.94
CA PRO A 461 -52.24 -8.34 30.35
C PRO A 461 -50.82 -8.22 30.91
N GLY A 462 -50.59 -7.16 31.67
CA GLY A 462 -49.48 -7.10 32.62
C GLY A 462 -49.82 -7.90 33.88
N ALA A 463 -48.89 -8.76 34.30
CA ALA A 463 -48.70 -9.27 35.66
C ALA A 463 -47.32 -9.96 35.64
N GLY A 464 -46.33 -9.66 36.47
CA GLY A 464 -46.38 -9.27 37.86
C GLY A 464 -45.82 -10.43 38.70
N GLY A 465 -44.63 -10.25 39.26
CA GLY A 465 -44.20 -10.96 40.47
C GLY A 465 -43.01 -11.93 40.35
N GLY A 466 -42.07 -11.80 41.29
CA GLY A 466 -41.49 -12.96 41.95
C GLY A 466 -39.98 -13.18 41.84
N PHE A 467 -39.17 -12.35 42.51
CA PHE A 467 -37.84 -12.75 42.97
C PHE A 467 -37.96 -13.29 44.40
N GLN A 468 -37.76 -14.59 44.63
CA GLN A 468 -37.17 -15.13 45.87
C GLN A 468 -36.82 -16.64 45.78
N GLY A 469 -35.56 -16.98 46.10
CA GLY A 469 -35.23 -18.10 47.00
C GLY A 469 -35.11 -19.53 46.45
N GLY A 470 -33.85 -19.95 46.21
CA GLY A 470 -33.16 -20.92 47.08
C GLY A 470 -33.36 -22.44 46.92
N ALA A 471 -32.20 -23.13 46.89
CA ALA A 471 -31.86 -24.45 47.46
C ALA A 471 -31.74 -25.67 46.51
N GLY A 472 -30.57 -26.31 46.56
CA GLY A 472 -30.51 -27.75 46.90
C GLY A 472 -29.61 -28.67 46.08
N GLY A 473 -28.45 -29.04 46.67
CA GLY A 473 -27.88 -30.40 46.62
C GLY A 473 -26.58 -30.59 45.81
N ALA A 474 -25.59 -31.40 46.19
CA ALA A 474 -25.01 -31.93 47.44
C ALA A 474 -23.85 -32.88 47.03
N PHE A 475 -22.99 -33.25 47.99
CA PHE A 475 -21.95 -34.31 48.00
C PHE A 475 -20.56 -33.94 47.42
N GLY A 476 -19.43 -34.16 48.09
CA GLY A 476 -19.17 -34.76 49.41
C GLY A 476 -17.73 -35.30 49.52
N GLY A 477 -17.02 -34.97 50.62
CA GLY A 477 -15.89 -35.72 51.22
C GLY A 477 -14.51 -35.59 50.53
N GLY A 478 -13.37 -35.46 51.21
CA GLY A 478 -13.03 -35.49 52.63
C GLY A 478 -11.49 -35.51 52.78
N ASN A 479 -11.03 -34.66 53.69
CA ASN A 479 -9.84 -34.69 54.57
C ASN A 479 -8.71 -35.74 54.36
N GLY A 480 -7.45 -35.28 54.45
CA GLY A 480 -6.28 -36.17 54.53
C GLY A 480 -4.92 -35.47 54.67
N SER A 481 -4.45 -35.37 55.91
CA SER A 481 -3.22 -34.80 56.47
C SER A 481 -1.84 -35.25 55.93
N ARG A 482 -0.86 -34.34 56.08
CA ARG A 482 0.58 -34.49 56.49
C ARG A 482 1.37 -35.75 56.04
N GLN A 483 2.50 -35.55 55.34
CA GLN A 483 3.81 -35.97 55.84
C GLN A 483 5.01 -35.45 55.02
N THR A 484 6.09 -35.21 55.76
CA THR A 484 7.49 -34.88 55.43
C THR A 484 8.26 -36.00 54.70
N THR A 485 9.24 -35.64 53.87
CA THR A 485 10.62 -36.23 53.72
C THR A 485 11.27 -35.57 52.47
N THR A 486 12.40 -34.85 52.50
CA THR A 486 13.82 -35.15 52.80
C THR A 486 14.55 -36.03 51.76
N SER A 487 15.71 -35.51 51.31
CA SER A 487 16.83 -36.15 50.57
C SER A 487 16.69 -36.20 49.04
N LYS A 488 17.75 -36.06 48.21
CA LYS A 488 19.19 -36.17 48.48
C LYS A 488 19.99 -35.50 47.36
N SER A 489 21.12 -34.92 47.76
CA SER A 489 22.24 -34.44 46.95
C SER A 489 22.95 -35.56 46.19
N GLY A 490 23.46 -35.22 45.00
CA GLY A 490 24.40 -36.04 44.23
C GLY A 490 25.74 -35.32 44.09
N THR A 491 26.62 -35.53 45.07
CA THR A 491 28.06 -35.25 44.96
C THR A 491 28.74 -36.51 44.44
N THR A 492 29.46 -36.42 43.33
CA THR A 492 30.51 -37.40 42.99
C THR A 492 31.84 -36.66 43.06
N GLY A 493 32.63 -37.01 44.07
CA GLY A 493 34.04 -36.65 44.16
C GLY A 493 34.90 -37.68 43.42
N GLY A 494 36.02 -37.21 42.88
CA GLY A 494 37.12 -38.03 42.42
C GLY A 494 38.40 -37.24 42.60
N GLY A 495 39.10 -37.49 43.70
CA GLY A 495 40.48 -37.04 43.86
C GLY A 495 41.45 -38.08 43.29
N ARG A 496 42.51 -37.59 42.65
CA ARG A 496 43.92 -37.93 42.93
C ARG A 496 44.75 -36.72 42.56
#